data_AF-A0A3N7IUS0-F1
#
_entry.id   AF-A0A3N7IUS0-F1
#
_cell.length_a   1.000
_cell.length_b   1.000
_cell.length_c   1.000
_cell.angle_alpha   90.00
_cell.angle_beta   90.00
_cell.angle_gamma   90.00
#
_symmetry.space_group_name_H-M   'P 1'
#
loop_
_entity.id
_entity.type
_entity.pdbx_description
1 polymer ?
#
loop_
_entity_poly.entity_id
_entity_poly.type
_entity_poly.pdbx_seq_one_letter_code
_entity_poly.pdbx_strand_id
1 'polypeptide(L)'
;MFPCKPERFSRRLTLAGEAVEMRMSSCDVDGVTYAVAYASLQDPAKVNPALGELQAAAVRNLGGTATEAAVPAINGMTPNDLAKRIDVAGRGTDGSAVQEQAVFFVKGLRVYQASMVGPKLNAEAIETFVAGLRFAS
;
A
#
# COMPACT_ATOMS: atom_id res chain seq x y z
N MET A 1 5.62 7.95 8.64
CA MET A 1 5.52 7.78 10.11
C MET A 1 4.09 7.39 10.44
N PHE A 2 3.85 6.50 11.41
CA PHE A 2 2.47 6.16 11.79
C PHE A 2 1.90 7.20 12.76
N PRO A 3 0.59 7.50 12.68
CA PRO A 3 -0.06 8.45 13.59
C PRO A 3 -0.24 7.88 15.01
N CYS A 4 -0.10 6.56 15.17
CA CYS A 4 -0.16 5.86 16.45
C CYS A 4 0.89 4.74 16.52
N LYS A 5 1.00 4.06 17.67
CA LYS A 5 1.90 2.91 17.83
C LYS A 5 1.43 1.78 16.91
N PRO A 6 2.21 1.36 15.90
CA PRO A 6 1.76 0.35 14.98
C PRO A 6 1.88 -1.06 15.58
N GLU A 7 0.88 -1.88 15.28
CA GLU A 7 0.96 -3.33 15.40
C GLU A 7 1.71 -3.91 14.22
N ARG A 8 2.40 -5.03 14.43
CA ARG A 8 3.20 -5.70 13.40
C ARG A 8 2.74 -7.15 13.26
N PHE A 9 2.56 -7.58 12.04
CA PHE A 9 2.15 -8.93 11.72
C PHE A 9 2.66 -9.35 10.35
N SER A 10 2.68 -10.66 10.12
CA SER A 10 3.09 -11.27 8.86
C SER A 10 1.98 -12.16 8.33
N ARG A 11 1.82 -12.17 7.01
CA ARG A 11 0.94 -13.10 6.30
C ARG A 11 1.71 -13.78 5.17
N ARG A 12 1.55 -15.10 5.04
CA ARG A 12 1.98 -15.83 3.85
C ARG A 12 0.93 -15.68 2.75
N LEU A 13 1.37 -15.31 1.55
CA LEU A 13 0.52 -15.19 0.37
C LEU A 13 1.34 -15.51 -0.89
N THR A 14 0.65 -15.77 -1.99
CA THR A 14 1.30 -15.93 -3.30
C THR A 14 1.31 -14.59 -4.01
N LEU A 15 2.47 -14.17 -4.51
CA LEU A 15 2.66 -12.94 -5.28
C LEU A 15 3.57 -13.24 -6.48
N ALA A 16 3.13 -12.92 -7.69
CA ALA A 16 3.82 -13.24 -8.95
C ALA A 16 4.15 -14.74 -9.12
N GLY A 17 3.31 -15.60 -8.53
CA GLY A 17 3.50 -17.06 -8.50
C GLY A 17 4.50 -17.54 -7.45
N GLU A 18 5.05 -16.67 -6.61
CA GLU A 18 5.96 -17.03 -5.52
C GLU A 18 5.26 -16.97 -4.16
N ALA A 19 5.52 -17.95 -3.29
CA ALA A 19 5.09 -17.86 -1.90
C ALA A 19 5.99 -16.87 -1.14
N VAL A 20 5.41 -15.76 -0.69
CA VAL A 20 6.12 -14.69 0.02
C VAL A 20 5.55 -14.51 1.43
N GLU A 21 6.40 -14.03 2.33
CA GLU A 21 5.97 -13.48 3.62
C GLU A 21 5.80 -11.97 3.50
N MET A 22 4.55 -11.53 3.48
CA MET A 22 4.18 -10.12 3.51
C MET A 22 4.24 -9.64 4.97
N ARG A 23 5.15 -8.72 5.26
CA ARG A 23 5.27 -8.06 6.57
C ARG A 23 4.45 -6.79 6.55
N MET A 24 3.58 -6.59 7.53
CA MET A 24 2.71 -5.43 7.66
C MET A 24 2.91 -4.75 9.01
N SER A 25 2.90 -3.42 8.99
CA SER A 25 2.69 -2.58 10.15
C SER A 25 1.40 -1.79 9.94
N SER A 26 0.49 -1.80 10.90
CA SER A 26 -0.74 -1.02 10.81
C SER A 26 -1.14 -0.38 12.13
N CYS A 27 -2.01 0.61 12.05
CA CYS A 27 -2.42 1.45 13.16
C CYS A 27 -3.77 2.09 12.80
N ASP A 28 -4.72 2.06 13.74
CA ASP A 28 -6.07 2.61 13.55
C ASP A 28 -6.24 3.91 14.35
N VAL A 29 -6.70 4.96 13.68
CA VAL A 29 -6.99 6.26 14.29
C VAL A 29 -8.28 6.80 13.68
N ASP A 30 -9.27 7.10 14.54
CA ASP A 30 -10.55 7.70 14.15
C ASP A 30 -11.28 6.97 13.00
N GLY A 31 -11.22 5.63 13.00
CA GLY A 31 -11.86 4.79 11.98
C GLY A 31 -11.10 4.73 10.66
N VAL A 32 -9.86 5.22 10.62
CA VAL A 32 -8.94 5.08 9.47
C VAL A 32 -7.79 4.15 9.85
N THR A 33 -7.63 3.09 9.09
CA THR A 33 -6.49 2.18 9.18
C THR A 33 -5.35 2.70 8.30
N TYR A 34 -4.21 3.00 8.93
CA TYR A 34 -2.96 3.31 8.25
C TYR A 34 -2.11 2.04 8.21
N ALA A 35 -1.58 1.68 7.04
CA ALA A 35 -0.80 0.48 6.87
C ALA A 35 0.44 0.70 5.98
N VAL A 36 1.52 0.00 6.29
CA VAL A 36 2.65 -0.20 5.38
C VAL A 36 2.97 -1.68 5.37
N ALA A 37 2.92 -2.27 4.19
CA ALA A 37 3.23 -3.67 3.95
C ALA A 37 4.34 -3.81 2.91
N TYR A 38 5.16 -4.86 3.05
CA TYR A 38 6.18 -5.20 2.07
C TYR A 38 6.43 -6.70 2.01
N ALA A 39 6.87 -7.15 0.84
CA ALA A 39 7.38 -8.49 0.60
C ALA A 39 8.75 -8.40 -0.07
N SER A 40 9.64 -9.35 0.24
CA SER A 40 10.92 -9.51 -0.45
C SER A 40 10.81 -10.68 -1.43
N LEU A 41 11.15 -10.42 -2.69
CA LEU A 41 11.18 -11.39 -3.77
C LEU A 41 12.60 -11.94 -3.94
N GLN A 42 12.72 -13.10 -4.58
CA GLN A 42 14.03 -13.72 -4.86
C GLN A 42 14.47 -13.45 -6.31
N ASP A 43 13.53 -13.36 -7.23
CA ASP A 43 13.79 -13.14 -8.65
C ASP A 43 13.49 -11.67 -9.05
N PRO A 44 14.47 -10.91 -9.58
CA PRO A 44 14.25 -9.58 -10.13
C PRO A 44 13.11 -9.50 -11.16
N ALA A 45 12.91 -10.55 -11.96
CA ALA A 45 11.86 -10.60 -12.98
C ALA A 45 10.44 -10.60 -12.36
N LYS A 46 10.33 -10.91 -11.06
CA LYS A 46 9.05 -10.95 -10.34
C LYS A 46 8.65 -9.62 -9.73
N VAL A 47 9.55 -8.63 -9.64
CA VAL A 47 9.29 -7.34 -9.00
C VAL A 47 8.11 -6.61 -9.64
N ASN A 48 8.12 -6.47 -10.96
CA ASN A 48 7.06 -5.76 -11.68
C ASN A 48 5.72 -6.53 -11.66
N PRO A 49 5.67 -7.84 -11.96
CA PRO A 49 4.45 -8.62 -11.80
C PRO A 49 3.87 -8.55 -10.39
N ALA A 50 4.71 -8.64 -9.36
CA ALA A 50 4.29 -8.57 -7.96
C ALA A 50 3.71 -7.20 -7.61
N LEU A 51 4.34 -6.11 -8.07
CA LEU A 51 3.83 -4.76 -7.84
C LEU A 51 2.48 -4.55 -8.53
N GLY A 52 2.33 -5.05 -9.76
CA GLY A 52 1.06 -5.03 -10.49
C GLY A 52 -0.04 -5.85 -9.81
N GLU A 53 0.30 -7.02 -9.26
CA GLU A 53 -0.65 -7.84 -8.49
C GLU A 53 -1.10 -7.15 -7.20
N LEU A 54 -0.21 -6.45 -6.49
CA LEU A 54 -0.59 -5.65 -5.32
C LEU A 54 -1.56 -4.52 -5.69
N GLN A 55 -1.29 -3.80 -6.79
CA GLN A 55 -2.19 -2.77 -7.31
C GLN A 55 -3.57 -3.34 -7.63
N ALA A 56 -3.63 -4.45 -8.36
CA ALA A 56 -4.89 -5.11 -8.71
C ALA A 56 -5.62 -5.66 -7.48
N ALA A 57 -4.88 -6.16 -6.47
CA ALA A 57 -5.44 -6.65 -5.23
C ALA A 57 -6.11 -5.55 -4.41
N ALA A 58 -5.51 -4.36 -4.30
CA ALA A 58 -6.11 -3.23 -3.58
C ALA A 58 -7.51 -2.88 -4.13
N VAL A 59 -7.62 -2.74 -5.46
CA VAL A 59 -8.90 -2.45 -6.11
C VAL A 59 -9.92 -3.57 -5.92
N ARG A 60 -9.49 -4.83 -6.09
CA ARG A 60 -10.34 -6.01 -5.91
C ARG A 60 -10.85 -6.17 -4.47
N ASN A 61 -10.01 -5.89 -3.47
CA ASN A 61 -10.36 -6.07 -2.06
C ASN A 61 -11.54 -5.19 -1.65
N LEU A 62 -11.67 -4.02 -2.26
CA LEU A 62 -12.77 -3.09 -2.01
C LEU A 62 -13.94 -3.26 -3.00
N GLY A 63 -13.79 -4.12 -4.02
CA GLY A 63 -14.76 -4.25 -5.11
C GLY A 63 -15.05 -2.93 -5.82
N GLY A 64 -14.06 -2.04 -5.86
CA GLY A 64 -14.21 -0.63 -6.18
C GLY A 64 -13.66 -0.22 -7.55
N THR A 65 -13.71 1.09 -7.80
CA THR A 65 -13.03 1.73 -8.94
C THR A 65 -11.84 2.54 -8.46
N ALA A 66 -10.73 2.47 -9.21
CA ALA A 66 -9.51 3.19 -8.90
C ALA A 66 -9.32 4.40 -9.81
N THR A 67 -8.92 5.53 -9.23
CA THR A 67 -8.39 6.70 -9.94
C THR A 67 -6.91 6.86 -9.63
N GLU A 68 -6.12 7.28 -10.61
CA GLU A 68 -4.69 7.51 -10.43
C GLU A 68 -4.41 8.92 -9.92
N ALA A 69 -3.39 9.04 -9.08
CA ALA A 69 -2.86 10.30 -8.61
C ALA A 69 -1.33 10.35 -8.79
N ALA A 70 -0.75 11.54 -8.63
CA ALA A 70 0.68 11.71 -8.74
C ALA A 70 1.43 10.89 -7.67
N VAL A 71 2.45 10.15 -8.11
CA VAL A 71 3.31 9.37 -7.21
C VAL A 71 4.19 10.33 -6.41
N PRO A 72 4.25 10.21 -5.08
CA PRO A 72 5.16 11.02 -4.27
C PRO A 72 6.63 10.70 -4.56
N ALA A 73 7.51 11.68 -4.37
CA ALA A 73 8.94 11.44 -4.35
C ALA A 73 9.34 10.72 -3.05
N ILE A 74 9.55 9.40 -3.11
CA ILE A 74 9.98 8.60 -1.95
C ILE A 74 11.50 8.46 -1.96
N ASN A 75 12.16 9.12 -1.01
CA ASN A 75 13.62 9.08 -0.89
C ASN A 75 14.13 7.65 -0.67
N GLY A 76 14.98 7.17 -1.59
CA GLY A 76 15.59 5.84 -1.56
C GLY A 76 14.78 4.73 -2.24
N MET A 77 13.66 5.06 -2.90
CA MET A 77 12.97 4.09 -3.77
C MET A 77 13.81 3.82 -5.04
N THR A 78 13.67 2.61 -5.58
CA THR A 78 14.20 2.29 -6.90
C THR A 78 13.23 2.82 -7.96
N PRO A 79 13.69 3.62 -8.96
CA PRO A 79 12.83 4.09 -10.04
C PRO A 79 12.13 2.93 -10.74
N ASN A 80 10.82 3.05 -10.96
CA ASN A 80 10.01 1.99 -11.51
C ASN A 80 8.74 2.56 -12.15
N ASP A 81 8.46 2.19 -13.40
CA ASP A 81 7.32 2.72 -14.17
C ASP A 81 5.95 2.24 -13.65
N LEU A 82 5.93 1.19 -12.83
CA LEU A 82 4.73 0.71 -12.14
C LEU A 82 4.58 1.30 -10.73
N ALA A 83 5.49 2.18 -10.28
CA ALA A 83 5.25 2.94 -9.07
C ALA A 83 4.01 3.82 -9.27
N LYS A 84 3.08 3.80 -8.32
CA LYS A 84 1.75 4.37 -8.52
C LYS A 84 1.12 4.85 -7.22
N ARG A 85 0.34 5.93 -7.28
CA ARG A 85 -0.63 6.30 -6.25
C ARG A 85 -2.04 6.14 -6.82
N ILE A 86 -2.93 5.51 -6.06
CA ILE A 86 -4.35 5.38 -6.41
C ILE A 86 -5.24 5.80 -5.25
N ASP A 87 -6.44 6.23 -5.61
CA ASP A 87 -7.58 6.34 -4.73
C ASP A 87 -8.64 5.33 -5.19
N VAL A 88 -9.21 4.55 -4.27
CA VAL A 88 -10.22 3.53 -4.54
C VAL A 88 -11.47 3.84 -3.74
N ALA A 89 -12.62 3.94 -4.41
CA ALA A 89 -13.92 3.99 -3.75
C ALA A 89 -14.61 2.63 -3.88
N GLY A 90 -15.00 2.03 -2.75
CA GLY A 90 -15.61 0.71 -2.73
C GLY A 90 -16.37 0.41 -1.44
N ARG A 91 -16.41 -0.87 -1.06
CA ARG A 91 -17.13 -1.33 0.13
C ARG A 91 -16.26 -2.16 1.06
N GLY A 92 -16.45 -1.96 2.36
CA GLY A 92 -15.84 -2.76 3.41
C GLY A 92 -16.50 -4.13 3.52
N THR A 93 -15.94 -5.00 4.37
CA THR A 93 -16.47 -6.36 4.61
C THR A 93 -17.88 -6.37 5.22
N ASP A 94 -18.25 -5.28 5.91
CA ASP A 94 -19.58 -5.04 6.47
C ASP A 94 -20.56 -4.39 5.46
N GLY A 95 -20.12 -4.13 4.23
CA GLY A 95 -20.90 -3.51 3.17
C GLY A 95 -20.96 -1.97 3.22
N SER A 96 -20.32 -1.35 4.22
CA SER A 96 -20.22 0.12 4.35
C SER A 96 -19.36 0.72 3.23
N ALA A 97 -19.62 1.98 2.88
CA ALA A 97 -18.79 2.70 1.92
C ALA A 97 -17.43 3.02 2.53
N VAL A 98 -16.35 2.70 1.81
CA VAL A 98 -14.98 2.96 2.23
C VAL A 98 -14.17 3.55 1.07
N GLN A 99 -13.14 4.29 1.44
CA GLN A 99 -12.12 4.81 0.55
C GLN A 99 -10.76 4.22 0.95
N GLU A 100 -9.95 3.87 -0.05
CA GLU A 100 -8.54 3.56 0.12
C GLU A 100 -7.70 4.57 -0.65
N GLN A 101 -6.70 5.16 0.00
CA GLN A 101 -5.59 5.81 -0.67
C GLN A 101 -4.38 4.88 -0.55
N ALA A 102 -3.72 4.56 -1.66
CA ALA A 102 -2.59 3.63 -1.66
C ALA A 102 -1.44 4.13 -2.55
N VAL A 103 -0.21 3.89 -2.09
CA VAL A 103 1.04 4.13 -2.82
C VAL A 103 1.81 2.81 -2.95
N PHE A 104 2.18 2.47 -4.18
CA PHE A 104 2.93 1.28 -4.55
C PHE A 104 4.28 1.69 -5.10
N PHE A 105 5.35 1.08 -4.59
CA PHE A 105 6.72 1.40 -4.97
C PHE A 105 7.67 0.24 -4.65
N VAL A 106 8.92 0.36 -5.08
CA VAL A 106 9.92 -0.70 -4.94
C VAL A 106 11.24 -0.18 -4.39
N LYS A 107 12.02 -1.06 -3.74
CA LYS A 107 13.42 -0.84 -3.36
C LYS A 107 14.19 -2.14 -3.52
N GLY A 108 15.01 -2.23 -4.55
CA GLY A 108 15.63 -3.50 -4.95
C GLY A 108 14.57 -4.57 -5.21
N LEU A 109 14.69 -5.72 -4.56
CA LEU A 109 13.76 -6.84 -4.68
C LEU A 109 12.54 -6.77 -3.74
N ARG A 110 12.30 -5.61 -3.12
CA ARG A 110 11.15 -5.41 -2.24
C ARG A 110 10.07 -4.60 -2.91
N VAL A 111 8.85 -5.11 -2.87
CA VAL A 111 7.62 -4.39 -3.25
C VAL A 111 6.93 -3.89 -2.00
N TYR A 112 6.37 -2.68 -2.07
CA TYR A 112 5.72 -2.00 -0.96
C TYR A 112 4.31 -1.57 -1.33
N GLN A 113 3.42 -1.60 -0.34
CA GLN A 113 2.13 -0.92 -0.34
C GLN A 113 2.04 -0.10 0.94
N ALA A 114 1.86 1.21 0.81
CA ALA A 114 1.46 2.08 1.91
C ALA A 114 0.02 2.53 1.66
N SER A 115 -0.87 2.37 2.63
CA SER A 115 -2.28 2.70 2.43
C SER A 115 -2.97 3.31 3.65
N MET A 116 -4.03 4.06 3.37
CA MET A 116 -5.02 4.54 4.31
C MET A 116 -6.38 4.00 3.89
N VAL A 117 -7.12 3.34 4.77
CA VAL A 117 -8.45 2.79 4.50
C VAL A 117 -9.44 3.28 5.55
N GLY A 118 -10.58 3.81 5.13
CA GLY A 118 -11.61 4.26 6.07
C GLY A 118 -12.86 4.79 5.36
N PRO A 119 -13.93 5.14 6.11
CA PRO A 119 -15.19 5.61 5.52
C PRO A 119 -15.04 6.96 4.82
N LYS A 120 -14.12 7.79 5.29
CA LYS A 120 -13.75 9.07 4.70
C LYS A 120 -12.29 9.37 5.01
N LEU A 121 -11.51 9.68 3.99
CA LEU A 121 -10.12 10.09 4.16
C LEU A 121 -10.02 11.62 4.11
N ASN A 122 -9.27 12.19 5.05
CA ASN A 122 -8.97 13.62 5.07
C ASN A 122 -7.78 13.91 4.15
N ALA A 123 -7.90 14.91 3.27
CA ALA A 123 -6.85 15.26 2.30
C ALA A 123 -5.51 15.65 2.96
N GLU A 124 -5.54 16.42 4.04
CA GLU A 124 -4.34 16.80 4.80
C GLU A 124 -3.67 15.58 5.44
N ALA A 125 -4.46 14.66 5.99
CA ALA A 125 -3.94 13.42 6.56
C ALA A 125 -3.30 12.53 5.48
N ILE A 126 -3.91 12.45 4.29
CA ILE A 126 -3.34 11.75 3.14
C ILE A 126 -2.00 12.36 2.75
N GLU A 127 -1.93 13.66 2.52
CA GLU A 127 -0.68 14.31 2.11
C GLU A 127 0.40 14.18 3.18
N THR A 128 0.04 14.27 4.46
CA THR A 128 0.96 14.05 5.58
C THR A 128 1.51 12.62 5.61
N PHE A 129 0.65 11.62 5.42
CA PHE A 129 1.05 10.21 5.41
C PHE A 129 1.99 9.93 4.24
N VAL A 130 1.61 10.40 3.04
CA VAL A 130 2.34 10.23 1.79
C VAL A 130 3.71 10.93 1.84
N ALA A 131 3.77 12.19 2.29
CA ALA A 131 5.03 12.93 2.45
C ALA A 131 5.94 12.32 3.51
N GLY A 132 5.37 11.61 4.49
CA GLY A 132 6.10 10.91 5.54
C GLY A 132 6.73 9.57 5.11
N LEU A 133 6.52 9.11 3.87
CA LEU A 133 7.10 7.88 3.33
C LEU A 133 8.59 8.08 3.01
N ARG A 134 9.44 7.33 3.70
CA ARG A 134 10.88 7.31 3.47
C ARG A 134 11.47 6.01 3.95
N PHE A 135 12.57 5.60 3.34
CA PHE A 135 13.41 4.56 3.92
C PHE A 135 14.24 5.14 5.06
N ALA A 136 14.43 4.35 6.13
CA ALA A 136 15.46 4.66 7.10
C ALA A 136 16.83 4.65 6.38
N SER A 137 17.57 5.74 6.54
CA SER A 137 18.96 5.91 6.12
C SER A 137 19.89 5.10 6.99
#